data_AF-A0A413TZY3-F1
#
_entry.id   AF-A0A413TZY3-F1
#
_cell.length_a   1.000
_cell.length_b   1.000
_cell.length_c   1.000
_cell.angle_alpha   90.00
_cell.angle_beta   90.00
_cell.angle_gamma   90.00
#
_symmetry.space_group_name_H-M   'P 1'
#
loop_
_entity.id
_entity.type
_entity.pdbx_description
1 polymer ?
#
loop_
_entity_poly.entity_id
_entity_poly.type
_entity_poly.pdbx_seq_one_letter_code
_entity_poly.pdbx_strand_id
1 'polypeptide(L)'
;MQLKEMMDEICSRWSLPKDYIEFLFNHENNLYVNVDDDDDEDLSYEIEIYGARGLLVGQYGYSYNPVQKAVIEDWNPNYVVIANCNADPYCIDISMDNSPVYYAVHGEGEWEFEKDSESLEEFFEFLGIR
;
A
#
# COMPACT_ATOMS: atom_id res chain seq x y z
N MET A 1 12.35 6.11 -15.21
CA MET A 1 11.09 6.85 -15.45
C MET A 1 11.14 8.11 -14.61
N GLN A 2 10.83 9.27 -15.17
CA GLN A 2 10.74 10.51 -14.38
C GLN A 2 9.48 10.47 -13.50
N LEU A 3 9.44 11.18 -12.36
CA LEU A 3 8.27 11.20 -11.46
C LEU A 3 6.96 11.48 -12.20
N LYS A 4 6.95 12.46 -13.11
CA LYS A 4 5.75 12.78 -13.90
C LYS A 4 5.26 11.58 -14.72
N GLU A 5 6.16 10.87 -15.39
CA GLU A 5 5.81 9.68 -16.18
C GLU A 5 5.29 8.55 -15.28
N MET A 6 5.87 8.38 -14.08
CA MET A 6 5.37 7.41 -13.09
C MET A 6 3.96 7.76 -12.63
N MET A 7 3.70 9.03 -12.33
CA MET A 7 2.37 9.48 -11.92
C MET A 7 1.34 9.37 -13.04
N ASP A 8 1.72 9.68 -14.28
CA ASP A 8 0.86 9.49 -15.46
C ASP A 8 0.48 7.99 -15.60
N GLU A 9 1.44 7.07 -15.40
CA GLU A 9 1.19 5.62 -15.41
C GLU A 9 0.31 5.17 -14.24
N ILE A 10 0.61 5.60 -13.01
CA ILE A 10 -0.16 5.29 -11.79
C ILE A 10 -1.62 5.71 -11.96
N CYS A 11 -1.87 6.96 -12.36
CA CYS A 11 -3.21 7.50 -12.56
C CYS A 11 -3.95 6.85 -13.74
N SER A 12 -3.23 6.22 -14.68
CA SER A 12 -3.85 5.44 -15.76
C SER A 12 -4.32 4.06 -15.30
N ARG A 13 -3.75 3.54 -14.20
CA ARG A 13 -4.06 2.21 -13.64
C ARG A 13 -5.11 2.25 -12.55
N TRP A 14 -5.05 3.27 -11.70
CA TRP A 14 -5.88 3.36 -10.50
C TRP A 14 -6.47 4.75 -10.33
N SER A 15 -7.73 4.79 -9.91
CA SER A 15 -8.40 6.00 -9.41
C SER A 15 -8.10 6.15 -7.93
N LEU A 16 -6.91 6.67 -7.60
CA LEU A 16 -6.44 6.79 -6.20
C LEU A 16 -7.09 7.97 -5.47
N PRO A 17 -7.23 7.90 -4.13
CA PRO A 17 -7.66 9.03 -3.32
C PRO A 17 -6.70 10.21 -3.44
N LYS A 18 -7.23 11.42 -3.32
CA LYS A 18 -6.49 12.68 -3.51
C LYS A 18 -5.26 12.75 -2.61
N ASP A 19 -5.40 12.33 -1.36
CA ASP A 19 -4.35 12.45 -0.37
C ASP A 19 -3.20 11.49 -0.66
N TYR A 20 -3.47 10.31 -1.22
CA TYR A 20 -2.39 9.44 -1.70
C TYR A 20 -1.71 9.99 -2.95
N ILE A 21 -2.47 10.58 -3.87
CA ILE A 21 -1.88 11.25 -5.05
C ILE A 21 -0.92 12.36 -4.61
N GLU A 22 -1.32 13.18 -3.64
CA GLU A 22 -0.47 14.24 -3.07
C GLU A 22 0.77 13.66 -2.38
N PHE A 23 0.62 12.58 -1.62
CA PHE A 23 1.74 11.86 -1.03
C PHE A 23 2.75 11.39 -2.11
N LEU A 24 2.28 10.73 -3.17
CA LEU A 24 3.13 10.19 -4.24
C LEU A 24 3.86 11.28 -5.04
N PHE A 25 3.25 12.45 -5.24
CA PHE A 25 3.92 13.59 -5.86
C PHE A 25 5.07 14.16 -5.02
N ASN A 26 5.01 14.01 -3.69
CA ASN A 26 6.05 14.44 -2.77
C ASN A 26 7.08 13.34 -2.47
N HIS A 27 6.75 12.07 -2.75
CA HIS A 27 7.55 10.91 -2.42
C HIS A 27 7.80 10.03 -3.65
N GLU A 28 8.89 10.28 -4.36
CA GLU A 28 9.31 9.42 -5.46
C GLU A 28 9.74 8.03 -4.97
N ASN A 29 10.49 7.99 -3.87
CA ASN A 29 10.97 6.77 -3.22
C ASN A 29 10.09 6.41 -2.02
N ASN A 30 10.23 5.17 -1.55
CA ASN A 30 9.49 4.66 -0.41
C ASN A 30 9.88 5.39 0.87
N LEU A 31 8.90 5.51 1.77
CA LEU A 31 9.07 5.99 3.13
C LEU A 31 9.07 4.79 4.07
N TYR A 32 9.95 4.82 5.07
CA TYR A 32 10.08 3.75 6.05
C TYR A 32 9.76 4.34 7.42
N VAL A 33 8.78 3.75 8.11
CA VAL A 33 8.30 4.20 9.42
C VAL A 33 8.50 3.07 10.41
N ASN A 34 9.23 3.34 11.49
CA ASN A 34 9.34 2.41 12.60
C ASN A 34 8.15 2.62 13.54
N VAL A 35 7.47 1.53 13.86
CA VAL A 35 6.31 1.49 14.75
C VAL A 35 6.69 0.60 15.92
N ASP A 36 6.53 1.12 17.13
CA ASP A 36 6.76 0.36 18.36
C ASP A 36 5.60 -0.63 18.54
N ASP A 37 5.90 -1.84 19.01
CA ASP A 37 4.87 -2.83 19.34
C ASP A 37 4.15 -2.42 20.63
N ASP A 38 2.82 -2.35 20.58
CA ASP A 38 2.01 -1.93 21.72
C ASP A 38 2.12 -2.90 22.92
N ASP A 39 2.43 -4.18 22.68
CA ASP A 39 2.55 -5.22 23.70
C ASP A 39 3.99 -5.42 24.20
N ASP A 40 5.00 -4.96 23.45
CA ASP A 40 6.42 -5.09 23.80
C ASP A 40 7.23 -3.85 23.36
N GLU A 41 7.49 -2.94 24.29
CA GLU A 41 8.25 -1.69 24.06
C GLU A 41 9.69 -1.91 23.55
N ASP A 42 10.24 -3.12 23.68
CA ASP A 42 11.57 -3.47 23.15
C ASP A 42 11.49 -3.99 21.69
N LEU A 43 10.29 -4.20 21.16
CA LEU A 43 10.03 -4.61 19.78
C LEU A 43 9.49 -3.43 18.97
N SER A 44 10.01 -3.29 17.77
CA SER A 44 9.49 -2.39 16.75
C SER A 44 9.53 -3.08 15.40
N TYR A 45 8.62 -2.69 14.53
CA TYR A 45 8.55 -3.15 13.15
C TYR A 45 8.59 -1.96 12.19
N GLU A 46 9.07 -2.21 10.98
CA GLU A 46 9.19 -1.17 9.96
C GLU A 46 8.11 -1.38 8.90
N ILE A 47 7.29 -0.35 8.70
CA ILE A 47 6.35 -0.27 7.59
C ILE A 47 7.03 0.49 6.45
N GLU A 48 7.12 -0.17 5.29
CA GLU A 48 7.58 0.43 4.03
C GLU A 48 6.36 0.94 3.25
N ILE A 49 6.13 2.24 3.28
CA ILE A 49 5.09 2.92 2.49
C ILE A 49 5.62 3.22 1.10
N TYR A 50 4.88 2.78 0.09
CA TYR A 50 5.27 2.92 -1.30
C TYR A 50 5.14 4.36 -1.79
N GLY A 51 6.28 4.93 -2.22
CA GLY A 51 6.31 6.13 -3.05
C GLY A 51 5.97 5.80 -4.51
N ALA A 52 5.98 6.80 -5.39
CA ALA A 52 5.56 6.64 -6.80
C ALA A 52 6.29 5.48 -7.51
N ARG A 53 7.60 5.32 -7.29
CA ARG A 53 8.36 4.21 -7.87
C ARG A 53 7.98 2.87 -7.23
N GLY A 54 7.83 2.85 -5.91
CA GLY A 54 7.46 1.66 -5.15
C GLY A 54 6.10 1.14 -5.54
N LEU A 55 5.10 2.01 -5.70
CA LEU A 55 3.72 1.59 -5.92
C LEU A 55 3.57 0.71 -7.16
N LEU A 56 4.29 1.03 -8.24
CA LEU A 56 4.24 0.27 -9.50
C LEU A 56 4.80 -1.15 -9.37
N VAL A 57 5.90 -1.31 -8.62
CA VAL A 57 6.58 -2.62 -8.44
C VAL A 57 6.05 -3.38 -7.23
N GLY A 58 5.53 -2.67 -6.23
CA GLY A 58 5.00 -3.19 -4.98
C GLY A 58 3.69 -3.96 -5.13
N GLN A 59 3.13 -3.99 -6.34
CA GLN A 59 2.03 -4.89 -6.70
C GLN A 59 2.51 -6.30 -7.07
N TYR A 60 3.80 -6.47 -7.36
CA TYR A 60 4.34 -7.72 -7.88
C TYR A 60 4.30 -8.81 -6.82
N GLY A 61 3.66 -9.93 -7.15
CA GLY A 61 3.45 -11.04 -6.22
C GLY A 61 2.17 -10.92 -5.38
N TYR A 62 1.51 -9.75 -5.40
CA TYR A 62 0.20 -9.53 -4.79
C TYR A 62 -0.90 -9.48 -5.86
N SER A 63 -1.15 -8.30 -6.43
CA SER A 63 -2.19 -8.07 -7.43
C SER A 63 -1.72 -8.35 -8.86
N TYR A 64 -0.41 -8.44 -9.09
CA TYR A 64 0.15 -8.60 -10.43
C TYR A 64 1.30 -9.63 -10.46
N ASN A 65 1.26 -10.50 -11.48
CA ASN A 65 2.35 -11.41 -11.78
C ASN A 65 3.23 -10.82 -12.90
N PRO A 66 4.47 -10.37 -12.60
CA PRO A 66 5.34 -9.75 -13.62
C PRO A 66 5.90 -10.74 -14.65
N VAL A 67 5.94 -12.04 -14.34
CA VAL A 67 6.40 -13.09 -15.27
C VAL A 67 5.32 -13.39 -16.31
N GLN A 68 4.09 -13.58 -15.86
CA GLN A 68 2.93 -13.84 -16.73
C GLN A 68 2.35 -12.57 -17.35
N LYS A 69 2.72 -11.40 -16.80
CA LYS A 69 2.20 -10.07 -17.16
C LYS A 69 0.68 -9.97 -17.04
N ALA A 70 0.14 -10.54 -15.96
CA ALA A 70 -1.30 -10.65 -15.73
C ALA A 70 -1.65 -10.28 -14.28
N VAL A 71 -2.88 -9.82 -14.09
CA VAL A 71 -3.49 -9.67 -12.75
C VAL A 71 -3.68 -11.07 -12.15
N ILE A 72 -3.45 -11.21 -10.84
CA ILE A 72 -3.66 -12.46 -10.11
C ILE A 72 -5.17 -12.62 -9.86
N GLU A 73 -5.74 -13.75 -10.29
CA GLU A 73 -7.20 -13.93 -10.41
C GLU A 73 -7.95 -13.79 -9.07
N ASP A 74 -7.35 -14.23 -7.97
CA ASP A 74 -7.97 -14.20 -6.63
C ASP A 74 -7.72 -12.89 -5.86
N TRP A 75 -7.07 -11.91 -6.49
CA TRP A 75 -6.85 -10.60 -5.87
C TRP A 75 -8.04 -9.67 -6.10
N ASN A 76 -8.49 -8.97 -5.06
CA ASN A 76 -9.54 -7.97 -5.19
C ASN A 76 -9.06 -6.80 -6.09
N PRO A 77 -9.67 -6.53 -7.26
CA PRO A 77 -9.18 -5.51 -8.19
C PRO A 77 -9.27 -4.08 -7.65
N ASN A 78 -10.04 -3.85 -6.58
CA ASN A 78 -10.13 -2.56 -5.90
C ASN A 78 -9.07 -2.39 -4.81
N TYR A 79 -8.31 -3.44 -4.47
CA TYR A 79 -7.27 -3.36 -3.45
C TYR A 79 -5.95 -3.00 -4.09
N VAL A 80 -5.42 -1.84 -3.71
CA VAL A 80 -4.11 -1.37 -4.14
C VAL A 80 -3.17 -1.47 -2.95
N VAL A 81 -2.09 -2.25 -3.07
CA VAL A 81 -1.06 -2.34 -2.02
C VAL A 81 -0.32 -1.02 -1.95
N ILE A 82 -0.33 -0.36 -0.79
CA ILE A 82 0.31 0.95 -0.58
C ILE A 82 1.47 0.90 0.40
N ALA A 83 1.56 -0.16 1.20
CA ALA A 83 2.69 -0.40 2.09
C ALA A 83 2.84 -1.90 2.34
N ASN A 84 3.97 -2.30 2.92
CA ASN A 84 4.13 -3.64 3.47
C ASN A 84 4.94 -3.60 4.79
N CYS A 85 4.71 -4.60 5.64
CA CYS A 85 5.57 -4.94 6.76
C CYS A 85 6.04 -6.38 6.57
N ASN A 86 7.32 -6.61 6.28
CA ASN A 86 7.87 -7.96 6.06
C ASN A 86 7.04 -8.84 5.09
N ALA A 87 6.58 -8.26 3.98
CA ALA A 87 5.69 -8.87 2.98
C ALA A 87 4.21 -9.03 3.37
N ASP A 88 3.79 -8.58 4.55
CA ASP A 88 2.38 -8.43 4.90
C ASP A 88 1.84 -7.12 4.31
N PRO A 89 0.90 -7.16 3.34
CA PRO A 89 0.48 -5.97 2.61
C PRO A 89 -0.54 -5.13 3.39
N TYR A 90 -0.37 -3.82 3.32
CA TYR A 90 -1.42 -2.85 3.60
C TYR A 90 -2.01 -2.37 2.28
N CYS A 91 -3.33 -2.52 2.12
CA CYS A 91 -4.06 -2.22 0.90
C CYS A 91 -5.14 -1.18 1.17
N ILE A 92 -5.29 -0.19 0.29
CA ILE A 92 -6.50 0.64 0.29
C ILE A 92 -7.57 0.03 -0.60
N ASP A 93 -8.84 0.14 -0.19
CA ASP A 93 -9.97 -0.09 -1.09
C ASP A 93 -10.34 1.21 -1.83
N ILE A 94 -9.97 1.30 -3.11
CA ILE A 94 -10.23 2.50 -3.93
C ILE A 94 -11.68 2.60 -4.43
N SER A 95 -12.52 1.61 -4.13
CA SER A 95 -13.95 1.63 -4.48
C SER A 95 -14.83 2.22 -3.38
N MET A 96 -14.29 2.41 -2.17
CA MET A 96 -14.99 2.93 -1.01
C MET A 96 -14.60 4.38 -0.71
N ASP A 97 -15.54 5.13 -0.13
CA ASP A 97 -15.26 6.47 0.40
C ASP A 97 -14.16 6.40 1.47
N ASN A 98 -13.31 7.44 1.53
CA ASN A 98 -12.18 7.57 2.44
C ASN A 98 -11.07 6.50 2.32
N SER A 99 -11.23 5.51 1.43
CA SER A 99 -10.24 4.48 1.14
C SER A 99 -9.71 3.77 2.41
N PRO A 100 -10.55 2.97 3.10
CA PRO A 100 -10.14 2.22 4.27
C PRO A 100 -8.94 1.32 3.96
N VAL A 101 -8.10 1.12 4.98
CA VAL A 101 -6.88 0.32 4.88
C VAL A 101 -7.15 -1.07 5.42
N TYR A 102 -6.77 -2.08 4.65
CA TYR A 102 -6.83 -3.49 5.01
C TYR A 102 -5.43 -4.07 5.09
N TYR A 103 -5.24 -4.97 6.05
CA TYR A 103 -4.00 -5.70 6.29
C TYR A 103 -4.25 -7.19 6.11
N ALA A 104 -3.26 -7.94 5.63
CA ALA A 104 -3.31 -9.40 5.59
C ALA A 104 -1.95 -9.98 5.92
N VAL A 105 -1.92 -11.14 6.58
CA VAL A 105 -0.68 -11.88 6.83
C VAL A 105 -0.36 -12.76 5.64
N HIS A 106 0.89 -12.66 5.15
CA HIS A 106 1.37 -13.50 4.07
C HIS A 106 1.68 -14.92 4.54
N GLY A 107 1.59 -15.89 3.63
CA GLY A 107 2.01 -17.27 3.89
C GLY A 107 0.95 -18.18 4.52
N GLU A 108 -0.25 -17.69 4.78
CA GLU A 108 -1.37 -18.46 5.34
C GLU A 108 -2.12 -19.33 4.30
N GLY A 109 -1.66 -19.32 3.04
CA GLY A 109 -2.21 -20.11 1.93
C GLY A 109 -3.33 -19.42 1.16
N GLU A 110 -4.14 -18.59 1.83
CA GLU A 110 -5.13 -17.68 1.24
C GLU A 110 -4.97 -16.28 1.86
N TRP A 111 -5.37 -15.23 1.14
CA TRP A 111 -5.35 -13.87 1.67
C TRP A 111 -6.60 -13.60 2.51
N GLU A 112 -6.42 -13.47 3.82
CA GLU A 112 -7.47 -13.03 4.74
C GLU A 112 -7.20 -11.59 5.17
N PHE A 113 -8.01 -10.65 4.66
CA PHE A 113 -7.87 -9.23 4.94
C PHE A 113 -8.70 -8.82 6.16
N GLU A 114 -8.03 -8.19 7.11
CA GLU A 114 -8.63 -7.51 8.25
C GLU A 114 -8.59 -5.99 8.02
N LYS A 115 -9.59 -5.26 8.51
CA LYS A 115 -9.55 -3.80 8.40
C LYS A 115 -8.62 -3.25 9.48
N ASP A 116 -7.60 -2.53 9.04
CA ASP A 116 -6.63 -1.86 9.89
C ASP A 116 -7.12 -0.46 10.30
N SER A 117 -7.51 0.35 9.32
CA SER A 117 -7.94 1.74 9.52
C SER A 117 -9.23 2.05 8.74
N GLU A 118 -10.09 2.92 9.28
CA GLU A 118 -11.35 3.31 8.61
C GLU A 118 -11.11 4.26 7.42
N SER A 119 -9.92 4.85 7.32
CA SER A 119 -9.53 5.69 6.20
C SER A 119 -8.02 5.68 5.97
N LEU A 120 -7.60 6.10 4.77
CA LEU A 120 -6.20 6.36 4.47
C LEU A 120 -5.62 7.50 5.34
N GLU A 121 -6.43 8.52 5.63
CA GLU A 121 -6.03 9.64 6.49
C GLU A 121 -5.66 9.14 7.89
N GLU A 122 -6.53 8.34 8.51
CA GLU A 122 -6.28 7.73 9.83
C GLU A 122 -5.01 6.88 9.85
N PHE A 123 -4.78 6.07 8.81
CA PHE A 123 -3.56 5.28 8.70
C PHE A 123 -2.30 6.15 8.60
N PHE A 124 -2.34 7.25 7.82
CA PHE A 124 -1.23 8.19 7.74
C PHE A 124 -1.01 8.95 9.06
N GLU A 125 -2.07 9.33 9.76
CA GLU A 125 -1.99 9.95 11.08
C GLU A 125 -1.32 9.02 12.10
N PHE A 126 -1.72 7.74 12.12
CA PHE A 126 -1.10 6.71 12.96
C PHE A 126 0.41 6.61 12.69
N LEU A 127 0.82 6.62 11.43
CA LEU A 127 2.23 6.57 11.01
C LEU A 127 2.98 7.91 11.17
N GLY A 128 2.31 8.98 11.61
CA GLY A 128 2.89 10.31 11.72
C GLY A 128 3.24 10.97 10.38
N ILE A 129 2.62 10.52 9.28
CA ILE A 129 2.77 11.07 7.93
C ILE A 129 1.81 12.25 7.78
N ARG A 130 2.30 13.39 7.29
CA ARG A 130 1.52 14.63 7.09
C ARG A 130 1.60 15.13 5.65
#